data_AF-A0A8H5FCT3-F1
#
_entry.id   AF-A0A8H5FCT3-F1
#
_cell.length_a   1.000
_cell.length_b   1.000
_cell.length_c   1.000
_cell.angle_alpha   90.00
_cell.angle_beta   90.00
_cell.angle_gamma   90.00
#
_symmetry.space_group_name_H-M   'P 1'
#
loop_
_entity.id
_entity.type
_entity.pdbx_description
1 polymer ?
#
loop_
_entity_poly.entity_id
_entity_poly.type
_entity_poly.pdbx_seq_one_letter_code
_entity_poly.pdbx_strand_id
1 'polypeptide(L)'
;MPVRTVWLRRLVAIFVVAVVLLFLTFAYLDVAFLSFHIPKLSFNFGSSSSCSPHAFSTGQWVYNSKTNKTSMTNSHEALEFAGLAGCASSREFYWHLASDKPEQWDRFPRVSSWDWVPNSQEKCSIAPFTPESFVRTLVNDGGWLVIGDSISEGHFFSLSCSLFPHVIATPDYSSGGWFDRAWPQNMYLNPESQLIRTLSLPAGFNISTTPLVTFRRVDLLWTQEELEKMHKELYPEKYPEMIVGRPPSGDNGNGPQPFKLFSDEKTWSLSPSEYVDIFTKSLPEANYGTLIIATAGHWTTTLFSGYRDESKESEGYGIEGVIQFFEKAMQGWADVVQKMLDAAETERPLALSKDSEGNTWRGSGTGRRKRRQVVIRAYLTGHEGCHEHRDPWKEIQPFEWSWYNWRYIDRFNEAFQNVVSKPNTLISITYPLRDQHG
;
A
#
# COMPACT_ATOMS: atom_id res chain seq x y z
N MET A 1 73.40 12.99 -52.43
CA MET A 1 72.16 13.50 -51.82
C MET A 1 71.11 12.38 -51.58
N PRO A 2 71.23 11.52 -50.55
CA PRO A 2 70.14 10.62 -50.15
C PRO A 2 69.64 10.81 -48.70
N VAL A 3 70.25 11.70 -47.92
CA VAL A 3 69.95 11.83 -46.48
C VAL A 3 68.63 12.55 -46.22
N ARG A 4 68.27 13.56 -47.03
CA ARG A 4 67.01 14.32 -46.87
C ARG A 4 65.75 13.48 -47.11
N THR A 5 65.82 12.50 -48.00
CA THR A 5 64.70 11.61 -48.33
C THR A 5 64.37 10.63 -47.19
N VAL A 6 65.37 10.21 -46.40
CA VAL A 6 65.16 9.32 -45.26
C VAL A 6 64.50 10.06 -44.09
N TRP A 7 64.91 11.30 -43.82
CA TRP A 7 64.31 12.13 -42.77
C TRP A 7 62.87 12.52 -43.09
N LEU A 8 62.58 12.87 -44.34
CA LEU A 8 61.22 13.17 -44.77
C LEU A 8 60.30 11.95 -44.64
N ARG A 9 60.78 10.75 -45.00
CA ARG A 9 60.01 9.50 -44.82
C ARG A 9 59.73 9.17 -43.35
N ARG A 10 60.69 9.44 -42.45
CA ARG A 10 60.50 9.24 -41.00
C ARG A 10 59.50 10.25 -40.41
N LEU A 11 59.55 11.51 -40.81
CA LEU A 11 58.60 12.52 -40.37
C LEU A 11 57.18 12.24 -40.88
N VAL A 12 57.04 11.82 -42.14
CA VAL A 12 55.75 11.39 -42.69
C VAL A 12 55.22 10.16 -41.95
N ALA A 13 56.07 9.18 -41.65
CA ALA A 13 55.66 8.00 -40.88
C ALA A 13 55.18 8.36 -39.46
N ILE A 14 55.89 9.24 -38.76
CA ILE A 14 55.49 9.70 -37.42
C ILE A 14 54.18 10.48 -37.49
N PHE A 15 54.00 11.35 -38.48
CA PHE A 15 52.77 12.10 -38.67
C PHE A 15 51.57 11.17 -38.96
N VAL A 16 51.75 10.16 -39.81
CA VAL A 16 50.71 9.16 -40.09
C VAL A 16 50.35 8.37 -38.84
N VAL A 17 51.34 7.93 -38.05
CA VAL A 17 51.08 7.22 -36.78
C VAL A 17 50.34 8.12 -35.78
N ALA A 18 50.71 9.40 -35.67
CA ALA A 18 50.04 10.35 -34.80
C ALA A 18 48.59 10.59 -35.22
N VAL A 19 48.32 10.77 -36.52
CA VAL A 19 46.96 10.94 -37.06
C VAL A 19 46.12 9.67 -36.86
N VAL A 20 46.69 8.49 -37.07
CA VAL A 20 46.00 7.21 -36.83
C VAL A 20 45.68 7.04 -35.34
N LEU A 21 46.60 7.35 -34.43
CA LEU A 21 46.33 7.31 -32.99
C LEU A 21 45.25 8.31 -32.58
N LEU A 22 45.23 9.50 -33.17
CA LEU A 22 44.22 10.53 -32.91
C LEU A 22 42.83 10.13 -33.45
N PHE A 23 42.78 9.47 -34.61
CA PHE A 23 41.55 8.88 -35.13
C PHE A 23 41.08 7.70 -34.29
N LEU A 24 41.98 6.86 -33.77
CA LEU A 24 41.64 5.75 -32.89
C LEU A 24 41.14 6.23 -31.53
N THR A 25 41.72 7.29 -30.95
CA THR A 25 41.22 7.88 -29.71
C THR A 25 39.90 8.62 -29.92
N PHE A 26 39.73 9.33 -31.04
CA PHE A 26 38.45 9.94 -31.39
C PHE A 26 37.37 8.89 -31.62
N ALA A 27 37.67 7.82 -32.38
CA ALA A 27 36.75 6.70 -32.58
C ALA A 27 36.44 5.96 -31.27
N TYR A 28 37.39 5.81 -30.35
CA TYR A 28 37.15 5.22 -29.04
C TYR A 28 36.25 6.10 -28.16
N LEU A 29 36.43 7.42 -28.20
CA LEU A 29 35.60 8.38 -27.46
C LEU A 29 34.19 8.52 -28.09
N ASP A 30 34.08 8.49 -29.42
CA ASP A 30 32.79 8.49 -30.13
C ASP A 30 32.05 7.16 -29.94
N VAL A 31 32.75 6.02 -29.91
CA VAL A 31 32.16 4.72 -29.54
C VAL A 31 31.75 4.71 -28.06
N ALA A 32 32.45 5.41 -27.16
CA ALA A 32 32.03 5.56 -25.77
C ALA A 32 30.83 6.52 -25.59
N PHE A 33 30.63 7.49 -26.50
CA PHE A 33 29.49 8.42 -26.48
C PHE A 33 28.29 7.97 -27.33
N LEU A 34 28.47 7.07 -28.31
CA LEU A 34 27.43 6.55 -29.21
C LEU A 34 27.17 5.04 -29.06
N SER A 35 27.89 4.30 -28.21
CA SER A 35 27.51 2.93 -27.79
C SER A 35 26.64 2.95 -26.53
N PHE A 36 25.61 3.79 -26.55
CA PHE A 36 24.35 3.49 -25.89
C PHE A 36 23.60 2.49 -26.77
N HIS A 37 24.05 1.24 -26.77
CA HIS A 37 23.26 0.03 -27.07
C HIS A 37 24.03 -1.14 -26.49
N ILE A 38 23.83 -1.36 -25.18
CA ILE A 38 24.26 -2.59 -24.52
C ILE A 38 23.54 -3.74 -25.26
N PRO A 39 24.27 -4.71 -25.85
CA PRO A 39 23.65 -5.93 -26.35
C PRO A 39 22.86 -6.54 -25.21
N LYS A 40 21.65 -7.03 -25.48
CA LYS A 40 20.86 -7.83 -24.54
C LYS A 40 21.74 -8.95 -23.97
N LEU A 41 22.39 -8.68 -22.84
CA LEU A 41 22.87 -9.69 -21.92
C LEU A 41 21.59 -10.24 -21.31
N SER A 42 21.05 -11.24 -22.01
CA SER A 42 20.07 -12.16 -21.46
C SER A 42 20.77 -12.91 -20.33
N PHE A 43 20.85 -12.27 -19.16
CA PHE A 43 20.89 -13.02 -17.93
C PHE A 43 19.55 -13.74 -17.86
N ASN A 44 19.57 -15.02 -18.21
CA ASN A 44 18.58 -15.99 -17.74
C ASN A 44 18.70 -16.04 -16.21
N PHE A 45 18.20 -15.00 -15.53
CA PHE A 45 17.59 -15.19 -14.24
C PHE A 45 16.39 -16.09 -14.54
N GLY A 46 16.41 -17.31 -13.99
CA GLY A 46 15.31 -18.25 -14.14
C GLY A 46 13.99 -17.53 -13.92
N SER A 47 12.99 -17.85 -14.73
CA SER A 47 11.66 -17.29 -14.67
C SER A 47 11.11 -17.34 -13.25
N SER A 48 11.32 -16.28 -12.46
CA SER A 48 10.42 -16.00 -11.36
C SER A 48 9.18 -15.45 -12.04
N SER A 49 8.15 -16.29 -12.13
CA SER A 49 6.83 -15.90 -12.60
C SER A 49 6.27 -14.81 -11.68
N SER A 50 6.64 -13.55 -11.87
CA SER A 50 6.00 -12.44 -11.15
C SER A 50 4.61 -12.26 -11.76
N CYS A 51 3.59 -12.63 -11.00
CA CYS A 51 2.22 -12.39 -11.37
C CYS A 51 1.99 -10.90 -11.60
N SER A 52 1.38 -10.53 -12.74
CA SER A 52 0.76 -9.21 -12.82
C SER A 52 -0.38 -9.15 -11.81
N PRO A 53 -0.78 -7.97 -11.32
CA PRO A 53 -1.93 -7.85 -10.43
C PRO A 53 -3.20 -8.46 -11.03
N HIS A 54 -3.43 -8.23 -12.32
CA HIS A 54 -4.54 -8.85 -13.05
C HIS A 54 -4.47 -10.39 -13.02
N ALA A 55 -3.32 -10.99 -13.34
CA ALA A 55 -3.13 -12.44 -13.32
C ALA A 55 -3.31 -13.06 -11.92
N PHE A 56 -2.90 -12.33 -10.88
CA PHE A 56 -3.16 -12.75 -9.50
C PHE A 56 -4.66 -12.80 -9.25
N SER A 57 -5.42 -11.84 -9.77
CA SER A 57 -6.82 -11.60 -9.43
C SER A 57 -7.87 -12.38 -10.18
N THR A 58 -7.49 -12.97 -11.32
CA THR A 58 -8.32 -13.87 -12.11
C THR A 58 -8.27 -15.31 -11.59
N GLY A 59 -7.67 -15.52 -10.41
CA GLY A 59 -7.61 -16.81 -9.71
C GLY A 59 -8.94 -17.30 -9.15
N GLN A 60 -8.84 -18.30 -8.28
CA GLN A 60 -9.98 -18.96 -7.66
C GLN A 60 -9.68 -19.40 -6.23
N TRP A 61 -10.73 -19.48 -5.41
CA TRP A 61 -10.65 -20.09 -4.09
C TRP A 61 -10.63 -21.61 -4.20
N VAL A 62 -9.62 -22.24 -3.59
CA VAL A 62 -9.48 -23.69 -3.50
C VAL A 62 -9.57 -24.10 -2.04
N TYR A 63 -10.45 -25.05 -1.74
CA TYR A 63 -10.62 -25.55 -0.39
C TYR A 63 -9.34 -26.26 0.07
N ASN A 64 -8.78 -25.81 1.19
CA ASN A 64 -7.61 -26.39 1.83
C ASN A 64 -7.71 -26.23 3.35
N SER A 65 -8.20 -27.27 4.02
CA SER A 65 -8.32 -27.26 5.48
C SER A 65 -6.97 -27.43 6.17
N LYS A 66 -6.75 -26.64 7.23
CA LYS A 66 -5.50 -26.65 8.01
C LYS A 66 -5.58 -27.51 9.28
N THR A 67 -6.75 -28.08 9.58
CA THR A 67 -6.99 -28.93 10.75
C THR A 67 -7.97 -30.07 10.39
N ASN A 68 -7.95 -31.13 11.20
CA ASN A 68 -8.93 -32.22 11.11
C ASN A 68 -10.21 -31.93 11.92
N LYS A 69 -10.27 -30.81 12.66
CA LYS A 69 -11.47 -30.42 13.40
C LYS A 69 -12.59 -30.06 12.44
N THR A 70 -13.81 -30.46 12.78
CA THR A 70 -15.02 -30.24 11.96
C THR A 70 -15.90 -29.12 12.49
N SER A 71 -15.68 -28.65 13.72
CA SER A 71 -16.47 -27.61 14.36
C SER A 71 -15.69 -26.93 15.46
N MET A 72 -15.96 -25.63 15.67
CA MET A 72 -15.35 -24.86 16.75
C MET A 72 -16.12 -25.02 18.06
N THR A 73 -15.39 -25.20 19.16
CA THR A 73 -15.89 -25.38 20.53
C THR A 73 -15.37 -24.33 21.50
N ASN A 74 -14.33 -23.58 21.11
CA ASN A 74 -13.86 -22.41 21.83
C ASN A 74 -13.27 -21.36 20.87
N SER A 75 -13.32 -20.08 21.25
CA SER A 75 -12.90 -18.96 20.39
C SER A 75 -11.42 -18.99 19.95
N HIS A 76 -10.53 -19.61 20.72
CA HIS A 76 -9.10 -19.74 20.38
C HIS A 76 -8.84 -20.74 19.24
N GLU A 77 -9.76 -21.69 19.00
CA GLU A 77 -9.58 -22.66 17.91
C GLU A 77 -9.60 -22.01 16.53
N ALA A 78 -10.07 -20.76 16.41
CA ALA A 78 -10.01 -19.99 15.17
C ALA A 78 -8.58 -19.91 14.59
N LEU A 79 -7.55 -19.84 15.45
CA LEU A 79 -6.15 -19.90 14.99
C LEU A 79 -5.80 -21.25 14.37
N GLU A 80 -6.19 -22.35 15.02
CA GLU A 80 -5.97 -23.71 14.52
C GLU A 80 -6.69 -23.92 13.17
N PHE A 81 -7.93 -23.45 13.06
CA PHE A 81 -8.71 -23.48 11.83
C PHE A 81 -8.10 -22.65 10.69
N ALA A 82 -7.36 -21.60 11.01
CA ALA A 82 -6.62 -20.77 10.06
C ALA A 82 -5.19 -21.27 9.81
N GLY A 83 -4.71 -22.30 10.53
CA GLY A 83 -3.33 -22.78 10.46
C GLY A 83 -2.30 -21.81 11.05
N LEU A 84 -2.70 -21.00 12.03
CA LEU A 84 -1.89 -19.98 12.68
C LEU A 84 -1.45 -20.41 14.08
N ALA A 85 -0.23 -20.08 14.48
CA ALA A 85 0.31 -20.44 15.79
C ALA A 85 -0.02 -19.44 16.91
N GLY A 86 -0.40 -18.22 16.55
CA GLY A 86 -0.65 -17.11 17.47
C GLY A 86 -0.74 -15.79 16.72
N CYS A 87 -0.93 -14.68 17.44
CA CYS A 87 -0.82 -13.33 16.88
C CYS A 87 -0.04 -12.43 17.81
N ALA A 88 0.72 -11.49 17.22
CA ALA A 88 1.45 -10.48 17.98
C ALA A 88 0.55 -9.32 18.42
N SER A 89 -0.49 -8.96 17.65
CA SER A 89 -1.45 -7.92 18.04
C SER A 89 -2.48 -8.47 19.02
N SER A 90 -2.73 -7.74 20.11
CA SER A 90 -3.76 -8.04 21.11
C SER A 90 -5.05 -7.23 20.93
N ARG A 91 -5.12 -6.34 19.93
CA ARG A 91 -6.30 -5.49 19.70
C ARG A 91 -7.47 -6.32 19.19
N GLU A 92 -8.62 -6.21 19.85
CA GLU A 92 -9.91 -6.79 19.39
C GLU A 92 -9.74 -8.25 18.86
N PHE A 93 -8.91 -9.05 19.56
CA PHE A 93 -8.34 -10.31 19.04
C PHE A 93 -9.39 -11.29 18.50
N TYR A 94 -10.41 -11.62 19.30
CA TYR A 94 -11.47 -12.54 18.86
C TYR A 94 -12.41 -11.93 17.83
N TRP A 95 -12.56 -10.60 17.82
CA TRP A 95 -13.38 -9.91 16.83
C TRP A 95 -12.73 -9.97 15.44
N HIS A 96 -11.42 -9.74 15.35
CA HIS A 96 -10.70 -9.88 14.08
C HIS A 96 -10.66 -11.32 13.56
N LEU A 97 -10.63 -12.31 14.45
CA LEU A 97 -10.77 -13.73 14.09
C LEU A 97 -12.22 -14.16 13.86
N ALA A 98 -13.17 -13.24 14.11
CA ALA A 98 -14.61 -13.48 14.03
C ALA A 98 -15.02 -14.73 14.86
N SER A 99 -14.43 -14.88 16.05
CA SER A 99 -14.67 -15.99 16.98
C SER A 99 -15.27 -15.54 18.31
N ASP A 100 -15.62 -14.26 18.43
CA ASP A 100 -16.26 -13.62 19.58
C ASP A 100 -17.74 -13.99 19.77
N LYS A 101 -18.39 -14.59 18.77
CA LYS A 101 -19.81 -14.95 18.77
C LYS A 101 -20.04 -16.46 18.66
N PRO A 102 -20.33 -17.17 19.77
CA PRO A 102 -20.56 -18.61 19.78
C PRO A 102 -21.63 -19.11 18.81
N GLU A 103 -22.68 -18.32 18.61
CA GLU A 103 -23.78 -18.63 17.68
C GLU A 103 -23.36 -18.63 16.20
N GLN A 104 -22.15 -18.15 15.88
CA GLN A 104 -21.59 -18.14 14.52
C GLN A 104 -20.47 -19.18 14.33
N TRP A 105 -20.20 -20.04 15.32
CA TRP A 105 -19.08 -20.97 15.28
C TRP A 105 -19.29 -22.16 14.33
N ASP A 106 -20.54 -22.44 13.96
CA ASP A 106 -20.94 -23.46 12.99
C ASP A 106 -20.37 -23.22 11.58
N ARG A 107 -19.85 -22.01 11.31
CA ARG A 107 -19.21 -21.66 10.05
C ARG A 107 -17.79 -22.19 9.88
N PHE A 108 -17.13 -22.57 10.97
CA PHE A 108 -15.82 -23.18 10.93
C PHE A 108 -15.94 -24.70 10.70
N PRO A 109 -15.03 -25.32 9.93
CA PRO A 109 -13.80 -24.76 9.35
C PRO A 109 -14.02 -24.01 8.02
N ARG A 110 -15.23 -24.01 7.47
CA ARG A 110 -15.46 -23.64 6.07
C ARG A 110 -15.05 -22.21 5.77
N VAL A 111 -15.28 -21.24 6.65
CA VAL A 111 -14.88 -19.84 6.38
C VAL A 111 -13.36 -19.59 6.39
N SER A 112 -12.55 -20.49 6.93
CA SER A 112 -11.09 -20.30 7.09
C SER A 112 -10.24 -21.29 6.27
N SER A 113 -10.88 -22.22 5.57
CA SER A 113 -10.21 -23.32 4.87
C SER A 113 -10.11 -23.09 3.36
N TRP A 114 -9.73 -21.88 2.94
CA TRP A 114 -9.62 -21.53 1.53
C TRP A 114 -8.30 -20.84 1.23
N ASP A 115 -7.62 -21.32 0.19
CA ASP A 115 -6.44 -20.66 -0.36
C ASP A 115 -6.83 -20.03 -1.71
N TRP A 116 -6.34 -18.81 -1.94
CA TRP A 116 -6.45 -18.18 -3.25
C TRP A 116 -5.36 -18.72 -4.18
N VAL A 117 -5.77 -19.32 -5.29
CA VAL A 117 -4.86 -19.88 -6.30
C VAL A 117 -4.99 -19.06 -7.58
N PRO A 118 -3.94 -18.34 -8.01
CA PRO A 118 -3.97 -17.56 -9.25
C PRO A 118 -4.25 -18.40 -10.49
N ASN A 119 -4.66 -17.74 -11.56
CA ASN A 119 -4.92 -18.41 -12.82
C ASN A 119 -3.61 -18.98 -13.42
N SER A 120 -3.49 -20.31 -13.45
CA SER A 120 -2.33 -21.01 -13.98
C SER A 120 -2.11 -20.77 -15.48
N GLN A 121 -3.16 -20.35 -16.22
CA GLN A 121 -3.07 -20.05 -17.65
C GLN A 121 -2.25 -18.78 -17.94
N GLU A 122 -2.15 -17.86 -16.98
CA GLU A 122 -1.40 -16.60 -17.12
C GLU A 122 0.08 -16.73 -16.74
N LYS A 123 0.62 -17.96 -16.60
CA LYS A 123 1.99 -18.22 -16.12
C LYS A 123 2.31 -17.48 -14.82
N CYS A 124 1.32 -17.34 -13.95
CA CYS A 124 1.44 -16.74 -12.64
C CYS A 124 1.64 -17.84 -11.59
N SER A 125 2.73 -17.75 -10.83
CA SER A 125 2.96 -18.59 -9.66
C SER A 125 3.54 -17.74 -8.53
N ILE A 126 2.88 -17.77 -7.39
CA ILE A 126 3.31 -17.08 -6.18
C ILE A 126 4.16 -18.06 -5.37
N ALA A 127 5.28 -17.60 -4.84
CA ALA A 127 6.07 -18.39 -3.91
C ALA A 127 5.24 -18.67 -2.63
N PRO A 128 5.33 -19.88 -2.05
CA PRO A 128 4.70 -20.16 -0.76
C PRO A 128 5.14 -19.15 0.30
N PHE A 129 4.18 -18.65 1.07
CA PHE A 129 4.46 -17.74 2.17
C PHE A 129 5.18 -18.49 3.30
N THR A 130 6.28 -17.92 3.80
CA THR A 130 6.90 -18.33 5.07
C THR A 130 7.15 -17.10 5.95
N PRO A 131 6.81 -17.16 7.25
CA PRO A 131 7.05 -16.06 8.17
C PRO A 131 8.50 -15.57 8.15
N GLU A 132 9.45 -16.50 8.11
CA GLU A 132 10.88 -16.26 8.16
C GLU A 132 11.39 -15.52 6.92
N SER A 133 10.94 -15.93 5.73
CA SER A 133 11.32 -15.25 4.50
C SER A 133 10.73 -13.84 4.45
N PHE A 134 9.49 -13.68 4.90
CA PHE A 134 8.84 -12.38 4.87
C PHE A 134 9.44 -11.39 5.88
N VAL A 135 9.77 -11.83 7.09
CA VAL A 135 10.52 -11.00 8.06
C VAL A 135 11.87 -10.57 7.50
N ARG A 136 12.61 -11.48 6.83
CA ARG A 136 13.87 -11.11 6.15
C ARG A 136 13.65 -10.03 5.09
N THR A 137 12.58 -10.12 4.30
CA THR A 137 12.20 -9.09 3.34
C THR A 137 11.92 -7.76 4.03
N LEU A 138 11.10 -7.72 5.10
CA LEU A 138 10.79 -6.48 5.82
C LEU A 138 12.04 -5.81 6.43
N VAL A 139 13.00 -6.60 6.91
CA VAL A 139 14.28 -6.10 7.44
C VAL A 139 15.17 -5.55 6.32
N ASN A 140 15.38 -6.33 5.26
CA ASN A 140 16.38 -6.04 4.23
C ASN A 140 15.89 -5.05 3.17
N ASP A 141 14.67 -5.24 2.67
CA ASP A 141 14.08 -4.44 1.61
C ASP A 141 13.33 -3.22 2.15
N GLY A 142 13.00 -3.25 3.44
CA GLY A 142 12.32 -2.20 4.16
C GLY A 142 10.90 -2.59 4.56
N GLY A 143 10.50 -2.05 5.72
CA GLY A 143 9.21 -2.31 6.33
C GLY A 143 8.03 -1.73 5.56
N TRP A 144 6.83 -2.00 6.04
CA TRP A 144 5.57 -1.56 5.45
C TRP A 144 4.88 -0.50 6.31
N LEU A 145 4.50 0.64 5.73
CA LEU A 145 3.55 1.56 6.34
C LEU A 145 2.18 1.33 5.72
N VAL A 146 1.22 0.89 6.52
CA VAL A 146 -0.16 0.59 6.11
C VAL A 146 -1.06 1.75 6.53
N ILE A 147 -1.71 2.38 5.56
CA ILE A 147 -2.60 3.53 5.73
C ILE A 147 -4.00 3.14 5.24
N GLY A 148 -5.02 3.40 6.06
CA GLY A 148 -6.41 3.17 5.67
C GLY A 148 -7.35 3.08 6.87
N ASP A 149 -8.56 2.60 6.66
CA ASP A 149 -9.56 2.46 7.72
C ASP A 149 -9.49 1.10 8.45
N SER A 150 -10.59 0.71 9.10
CA SER A 150 -10.73 -0.56 9.83
C SER A 150 -10.44 -1.81 9.00
N ILE A 151 -10.61 -1.78 7.67
CA ILE A 151 -10.28 -2.92 6.80
C ILE A 151 -8.75 -3.03 6.61
N SER A 152 -8.02 -1.93 6.70
CA SER A 152 -6.55 -1.92 6.73
C SER A 152 -6.01 -2.31 8.10
N GLU A 153 -6.73 -2.01 9.18
CA GLU A 153 -6.45 -2.54 10.51
C GLU A 153 -6.53 -4.08 10.55
N GLY A 154 -7.56 -4.66 9.94
CA GLY A 154 -7.66 -6.12 9.78
C GLY A 154 -6.49 -6.73 9.00
N HIS A 155 -5.94 -6.03 8.00
CA HIS A 155 -4.74 -6.48 7.28
C HIS A 155 -3.51 -6.47 8.20
N PHE A 156 -3.32 -5.42 9.00
CA PHE A 156 -2.25 -5.37 10.00
C PHE A 156 -2.40 -6.51 11.02
N PHE A 157 -3.61 -6.77 11.53
CA PHE A 157 -3.87 -7.87 12.44
C PHE A 157 -3.52 -9.23 11.81
N SER A 158 -3.96 -9.48 10.57
CA SER A 158 -3.64 -10.71 9.81
C SER A 158 -2.13 -10.92 9.65
N LEU A 159 -1.37 -9.85 9.35
CA LEU A 159 0.08 -9.91 9.28
C LEU A 159 0.70 -10.24 10.66
N SER A 160 0.15 -9.70 11.74
CA SER A 160 0.62 -9.98 13.10
C SER A 160 0.48 -11.46 13.50
N CYS A 161 -0.53 -12.15 12.96
CA CYS A 161 -0.70 -13.58 13.13
C CYS A 161 0.21 -14.39 12.21
N SER A 162 0.30 -13.97 10.94
CA SER A 162 1.11 -14.66 9.93
C SER A 162 2.61 -14.59 10.22
N LEU A 163 3.06 -13.61 11.01
CA LEU A 163 4.48 -13.40 11.35
C LEU A 163 4.84 -13.84 12.77
N PHE A 164 3.87 -14.32 13.54
CA PHE A 164 4.12 -14.89 14.86
C PHE A 164 4.97 -16.18 14.75
N PRO A 165 5.95 -16.44 15.63
CA PRO A 165 6.32 -15.69 16.84
C PRO A 165 7.46 -14.67 16.60
N HIS A 166 7.81 -14.39 15.36
CA HIS A 166 9.00 -13.61 15.02
C HIS A 166 8.84 -12.10 15.21
N VAL A 167 7.62 -11.64 15.45
CA VAL A 167 7.30 -10.24 15.69
C VAL A 167 6.55 -10.06 17.01
N ILE A 168 6.67 -8.88 17.58
CA ILE A 168 5.84 -8.39 18.69
C ILE A 168 5.10 -7.13 18.21
N ALA A 169 3.90 -6.87 18.74
CA ALA A 169 3.13 -5.69 18.36
C ALA A 169 2.94 -4.73 19.53
N THR A 170 2.82 -3.45 19.21
CA THR A 170 2.43 -2.41 20.17
C THR A 170 1.29 -1.56 19.59
N PRO A 171 0.47 -0.94 20.46
CA PRO A 171 0.48 -1.12 21.92
C PRO A 171 -0.07 -2.50 22.34
N ASP A 172 0.22 -2.90 23.58
CA ASP A 172 -0.44 -4.05 24.16
C ASP A 172 -1.80 -3.64 24.76
N TYR A 173 -2.87 -3.94 24.03
CA TYR A 173 -4.25 -3.65 24.42
C TYR A 173 -4.74 -4.51 25.60
N SER A 174 -4.05 -5.59 25.94
CA SER A 174 -4.40 -6.42 27.10
C SER A 174 -3.91 -5.83 28.43
N SER A 175 -2.93 -4.92 28.39
CA SER A 175 -2.31 -4.31 29.57
C SER A 175 -3.14 -3.20 30.25
N GLY A 176 -4.37 -2.95 29.78
CA GLY A 176 -5.30 -1.97 30.40
C GLY A 176 -5.10 -0.51 29.96
N GLY A 177 -4.28 -0.25 28.94
CA GLY A 177 -4.14 1.09 28.35
C GLY A 177 -5.33 1.49 27.49
N TRP A 178 -5.80 2.73 27.63
CA TRP A 178 -6.78 3.34 26.72
C TRP A 178 -6.06 3.94 25.51
N PHE A 179 -6.18 3.30 24.35
CA PHE A 179 -5.63 3.80 23.09
C PHE A 179 -6.78 4.17 22.14
N ASP A 180 -6.79 5.42 21.67
CA ASP A 180 -7.75 5.85 20.63
C ASP A 180 -7.52 5.07 19.31
N ARG A 181 -8.56 4.99 18.46
CA ARG A 181 -8.46 4.24 17.20
C ARG A 181 -7.42 4.81 16.22
N ALA A 182 -7.01 6.08 16.35
CA ALA A 182 -5.91 6.67 15.56
C ALA A 182 -4.50 6.39 16.11
N TRP A 183 -4.39 5.77 17.29
CA TRP A 183 -3.09 5.45 17.87
C TRP A 183 -2.31 4.51 16.92
N PRO A 184 -1.01 4.79 16.67
CA PRO A 184 -0.20 3.96 15.80
C PRO A 184 -0.09 2.53 16.34
N GLN A 185 -0.29 1.55 15.46
CA GLN A 185 0.00 0.15 15.75
C GLN A 185 1.28 -0.24 15.03
N ASN A 186 2.23 -0.83 15.74
CA ASN A 186 3.55 -1.17 15.19
C ASN A 186 3.84 -2.64 15.43
N MET A 187 4.54 -3.28 14.49
CA MET A 187 5.18 -4.58 14.66
C MET A 187 6.68 -4.40 14.64
N TYR A 188 7.35 -4.94 15.65
CA TYR A 188 8.80 -4.96 15.77
C TYR A 188 9.32 -6.39 15.67
N LEU A 189 10.60 -6.54 15.35
CA LEU A 189 11.26 -7.83 15.41
C LEU A 189 11.26 -8.30 16.88
N ASN A 190 10.81 -9.52 17.14
CA ASN A 190 10.83 -10.08 18.48
C ASN A 190 12.30 -10.38 18.88
N PRO A 191 12.86 -9.78 19.95
CA PRO A 191 14.23 -10.03 20.41
C PRO A 191 14.50 -11.51 20.78
N GLU A 192 13.45 -12.28 21.06
CA GLU A 192 13.54 -13.71 21.37
C GLU A 192 13.45 -14.62 20.13
N SER A 193 13.19 -14.02 18.96
CA SER A 193 13.08 -14.76 17.70
C SER A 193 14.42 -15.41 17.32
N GLN A 194 14.38 -16.70 17.01
CA GLN A 194 15.57 -17.43 16.52
C GLN A 194 16.11 -16.85 15.20
N LEU A 195 15.30 -16.09 14.46
CA LEU A 195 15.72 -15.45 13.21
C LEU A 195 16.83 -14.42 13.41
N ILE A 196 16.91 -13.77 14.56
CA ILE A 196 17.90 -12.72 14.84
C ILE A 196 19.33 -13.21 14.58
N ARG A 197 19.61 -14.47 14.90
CA ARG A 197 20.93 -15.09 14.69
C ARG A 197 21.30 -15.26 13.22
N THR A 198 20.32 -15.19 12.32
CA THR A 198 20.49 -15.39 10.87
C THR A 198 20.23 -14.12 10.05
N LEU A 199 19.76 -13.05 10.68
CA LEU A 199 19.43 -11.79 10.02
C LEU A 199 20.70 -10.93 9.90
N SER A 200 20.89 -10.36 8.71
CA SER A 200 21.85 -9.27 8.52
C SER A 200 21.11 -7.95 8.67
N LEU A 201 21.17 -7.37 9.87
CA LEU A 201 20.47 -6.12 10.15
C LEU A 201 21.16 -4.95 9.43
N PRO A 202 20.41 -4.07 8.75
CA PRO A 202 20.97 -2.84 8.18
C PRO A 202 21.67 -1.98 9.25
N ALA A 203 22.71 -1.24 8.86
CA ALA A 203 23.37 -0.31 9.78
C ALA A 203 22.36 0.71 10.35
N GLY A 204 22.33 0.84 11.67
CA GLY A 204 21.39 1.70 12.39
C GLY A 204 20.02 1.06 12.65
N PHE A 205 19.76 -0.18 12.19
CA PHE A 205 18.53 -0.91 12.54
C PHE A 205 18.55 -1.29 14.02
N ASN A 206 17.49 -0.92 14.73
CA ASN A 206 17.34 -1.23 16.15
C ASN A 206 16.12 -2.13 16.35
N ILE A 207 16.33 -3.34 16.87
CA ILE A 207 15.29 -4.36 17.08
C ILE A 207 14.13 -3.81 17.93
N SER A 208 14.42 -3.01 18.95
CA SER A 208 13.43 -2.52 19.91
C SER A 208 12.65 -1.31 19.43
N THR A 209 13.17 -0.54 18.46
CA THR A 209 12.58 0.75 18.08
C THR A 209 12.28 0.90 16.60
N THR A 210 12.88 0.11 15.71
CA THR A 210 12.64 0.19 14.26
C THR A 210 11.46 -0.70 13.89
N PRO A 211 10.31 -0.14 13.48
CA PRO A 211 9.14 -0.93 13.09
C PRO A 211 9.39 -1.66 11.77
N LEU A 212 8.91 -2.90 11.70
CA LEU A 212 8.82 -3.70 10.47
C LEU A 212 7.54 -3.40 9.71
N VAL A 213 6.42 -3.24 10.43
CA VAL A 213 5.13 -2.87 9.86
C VAL A 213 4.46 -1.88 10.80
N THR A 214 3.87 -0.83 10.27
CA THR A 214 3.06 0.09 11.06
C THR A 214 1.73 0.33 10.38
N PHE A 215 0.66 0.34 11.17
CA PHE A 215 -0.66 0.77 10.74
C PHE A 215 -1.00 2.13 11.34
N ARG A 216 -1.49 3.04 10.49
CA ARG A 216 -2.16 4.28 10.91
C ARG A 216 -3.57 4.28 10.33
N ARG A 217 -4.55 4.54 11.19
CA ARG A 217 -5.92 4.78 10.76
C ARG A 217 -6.01 6.12 10.05
N VAL A 218 -6.34 6.08 8.77
CA VAL A 218 -6.55 7.24 7.90
C VAL A 218 -7.71 6.92 6.97
N ASP A 219 -8.91 7.26 7.40
CA ASP A 219 -10.16 6.82 6.80
C ASP A 219 -10.34 7.39 5.39
N LEU A 220 -9.90 8.64 5.14
CA LEU A 220 -10.16 9.38 3.89
C LEU A 220 -8.90 9.70 3.07
N LEU A 221 -7.70 9.32 3.53
CA LEU A 221 -6.37 9.73 3.03
C LEU A 221 -6.05 11.23 3.05
N TRP A 222 -7.02 12.04 3.45
CA TRP A 222 -6.94 13.48 3.61
C TRP A 222 -7.65 13.85 4.92
N THR A 223 -7.30 14.99 5.50
CA THR A 223 -8.14 15.54 6.57
C THR A 223 -9.47 16.05 5.99
N GLN A 224 -10.49 16.15 6.82
CA GLN A 224 -11.78 16.70 6.39
C GLN A 224 -11.61 18.16 5.93
N GLU A 225 -10.77 18.95 6.59
CA GLU A 225 -10.49 20.34 6.21
C GLU A 225 -9.84 20.45 4.83
N GLU A 226 -8.89 19.56 4.50
CA GLU A 226 -8.26 19.51 3.18
C GLU A 226 -9.28 19.15 2.10
N LEU A 227 -10.16 18.19 2.36
CA LEU A 227 -11.25 17.82 1.45
C LEU A 227 -12.28 18.92 1.29
N GLU A 228 -12.70 19.61 2.36
CA GLU A 228 -13.63 20.73 2.27
C GLU A 228 -13.04 21.88 1.44
N LYS A 229 -11.76 22.18 1.63
CA LYS A 229 -11.06 23.19 0.84
C LYS A 229 -11.05 22.80 -0.62
N MET A 230 -10.64 21.58 -0.95
CA MET A 230 -10.62 21.06 -2.31
C MET A 230 -12.02 21.09 -2.95
N HIS A 231 -13.05 20.69 -2.21
CA HIS A 231 -14.42 20.67 -2.71
C HIS A 231 -14.94 22.10 -2.98
N LYS A 232 -14.64 23.09 -2.12
CA LYS A 232 -14.98 24.50 -2.35
C LYS A 232 -14.31 25.06 -3.60
N GLU A 233 -13.06 24.66 -3.87
CA GLU A 233 -12.33 25.07 -5.08
C GLU A 233 -12.91 24.44 -6.35
N LEU A 234 -13.34 23.17 -6.28
CA LEU A 234 -13.90 22.43 -7.41
C LEU A 234 -15.37 22.77 -7.71
N TYR A 235 -16.16 23.07 -6.68
CA TYR A 235 -17.60 23.27 -6.75
C TYR A 235 -18.04 24.56 -6.01
N PRO A 236 -17.52 25.74 -6.38
CA PRO A 236 -17.83 27.00 -5.69
C PRO A 236 -19.33 27.33 -5.72
N GLU A 237 -20.05 26.88 -6.75
CA GLU A 237 -21.50 27.07 -6.89
C GLU A 237 -22.34 26.40 -5.80
N LYS A 238 -21.79 25.37 -5.12
CA LYS A 238 -22.45 24.72 -3.98
C LYS A 238 -22.37 25.55 -2.70
N TYR A 239 -21.49 26.55 -2.64
CA TYR A 239 -21.27 27.41 -1.49
C TYR A 239 -21.62 28.86 -1.83
N PRO A 240 -22.91 29.17 -2.10
CA PRO A 240 -23.30 30.56 -2.32
C PRO A 240 -22.90 31.38 -1.10
N GLU A 241 -22.23 32.51 -1.31
CA GLU A 241 -21.94 33.46 -0.24
C GLU A 241 -23.24 33.75 0.51
N MET A 242 -23.24 33.53 1.83
CA MET A 242 -24.34 33.99 2.66
C MET A 242 -24.48 35.50 2.41
N ILE A 243 -25.54 35.91 1.70
CA ILE A 243 -25.83 37.32 1.48
C ILE A 243 -25.87 37.98 2.85
N VAL A 244 -24.83 38.76 3.14
CA VAL A 244 -24.67 39.48 4.41
C VAL A 244 -25.88 40.40 4.55
N GLY A 245 -26.73 40.11 5.54
CA GLY A 245 -27.94 40.88 5.83
C GLY A 245 -29.27 40.14 5.64
N ARG A 246 -29.27 38.88 5.16
CA ARG A 246 -30.47 38.05 5.21
C ARG A 246 -30.39 37.08 6.40
N PRO A 247 -31.18 37.28 7.47
CA PRO A 247 -31.28 36.26 8.51
C PRO A 247 -31.77 34.95 7.89
N PRO A 248 -31.29 33.77 8.36
CA PRO A 248 -31.81 32.49 7.92
C PRO A 248 -33.32 32.53 8.09
N SER A 249 -34.05 32.59 6.98
CA SER A 249 -35.50 32.66 7.01
C SER A 249 -35.97 31.28 7.41
N GLY A 250 -36.28 31.08 8.69
CA GLY A 250 -36.72 29.79 9.18
C GLY A 250 -36.73 29.66 10.70
N ASP A 251 -37.55 30.45 11.40
CA ASP A 251 -38.00 30.13 12.77
C ASP A 251 -38.84 28.83 12.82
N ASN A 252 -39.04 28.17 11.68
CA ASN A 252 -39.64 26.85 11.53
C ASN A 252 -38.68 25.80 10.89
N GLY A 253 -37.36 26.01 10.89
CA GLY A 253 -36.38 25.00 10.44
C GLY A 253 -36.33 24.72 8.92
N ASN A 254 -37.16 25.38 8.11
CA ASN A 254 -37.30 25.15 6.66
C ASN A 254 -36.64 26.23 5.76
N GLY A 255 -35.59 26.89 6.24
CA GLY A 255 -34.72 27.69 5.37
C GLY A 255 -33.68 26.79 4.68
N PRO A 256 -33.20 27.11 3.46
CA PRO A 256 -32.10 26.37 2.86
C PRO A 256 -30.88 26.49 3.77
N GLN A 257 -30.52 25.39 4.44
CA GLN A 257 -29.29 25.30 5.22
C GLN A 257 -28.10 25.51 4.29
N PRO A 258 -27.05 26.21 4.73
CA PRO A 258 -25.83 26.32 3.95
C PRO A 258 -25.29 24.92 3.66
N PHE A 259 -24.81 24.69 2.45
CA PHE A 259 -24.20 23.41 2.08
C PHE A 259 -23.02 23.12 3.01
N LYS A 260 -23.07 21.97 3.69
CA LYS A 260 -21.98 21.41 4.48
C LYS A 260 -21.60 20.09 3.84
N LEU A 261 -20.32 19.92 3.49
CA LEU A 261 -19.86 18.70 2.83
C LEU A 261 -20.00 17.47 3.75
N PHE A 262 -19.55 17.63 5.00
CA PHE A 262 -19.49 16.56 5.97
C PHE A 262 -20.62 16.62 7.01
N SER A 263 -21.10 15.46 7.44
CA SER A 263 -21.86 15.33 8.68
C SER A 263 -20.92 15.35 9.90
N ASP A 264 -21.48 15.13 11.09
CA ASP A 264 -20.72 15.00 12.34
C ASP A 264 -20.28 13.54 12.61
N GLU A 265 -20.39 12.65 11.61
CA GLU A 265 -19.90 11.28 11.70
C GLU A 265 -18.38 11.28 11.98
N LYS A 266 -17.97 10.56 13.03
CA LYS A 266 -16.57 10.54 13.48
C LYS A 266 -15.70 9.79 12.48
N THR A 267 -14.63 10.43 12.04
CA THR A 267 -13.56 9.80 11.26
C THR A 267 -12.19 10.06 11.86
N TRP A 268 -11.22 9.25 11.49
CA TRP A 268 -9.82 9.45 11.85
C TRP A 268 -9.00 9.55 10.58
N SER A 269 -8.46 10.73 10.31
CA SER A 269 -7.64 10.99 9.13
C SER A 269 -6.41 11.83 9.47
N LEU A 270 -5.42 11.79 8.60
CA LEU A 270 -4.17 12.54 8.66
C LEU A 270 -3.93 13.15 7.29
N SER A 271 -3.22 14.28 7.25
CA SER A 271 -2.79 14.87 5.98
C SER A 271 -1.82 13.93 5.25
N PRO A 272 -1.79 13.93 3.90
CA PRO A 272 -0.72 13.28 3.15
C PRO A 272 0.68 13.66 3.59
N SER A 273 0.86 14.90 4.00
CA SER A 273 2.14 15.39 4.48
C SER A 273 2.64 14.63 5.71
N GLU A 274 1.75 14.27 6.63
CA GLU A 274 2.09 13.63 7.90
C GLU A 274 2.48 12.17 7.72
N TYR A 275 1.69 11.37 6.99
CA TYR A 275 2.02 9.95 6.84
C TYR A 275 3.14 9.71 5.81
N VAL A 276 3.39 10.63 4.87
CA VAL A 276 4.58 10.57 4.01
C VAL A 276 5.85 10.94 4.80
N ASP A 277 5.78 11.88 5.76
CA ASP A 277 6.89 12.11 6.70
C ASP A 277 7.23 10.81 7.46
N ILE A 278 6.23 10.14 8.04
CA ILE A 278 6.40 8.85 8.72
C ILE A 278 7.06 7.82 7.78
N PHE A 279 6.57 7.71 6.54
CA PHE A 279 7.08 6.76 5.55
C PHE A 279 8.54 7.01 5.17
N THR A 280 8.96 8.27 5.18
CA THR A 280 10.27 8.67 4.65
C THR A 280 11.34 8.77 5.73
N LYS A 281 10.99 8.62 7.02
CA LYS A 281 11.96 8.59 8.13
C LYS A 281 13.09 7.59 7.89
N SER A 282 14.28 7.97 8.33
CA SER A 282 15.50 7.16 8.29
C SER A 282 15.57 6.19 9.46
N LEU A 283 16.55 5.28 9.41
CA LEU A 283 16.94 4.50 10.58
C LEU A 283 17.57 5.42 11.64
N PRO A 284 17.36 5.14 12.94
CA PRO A 284 16.61 4.00 13.51
C PRO A 284 15.09 4.19 13.57
N GLU A 285 14.55 5.37 13.29
CA GLU A 285 13.14 5.71 13.48
C GLU A 285 12.20 4.90 12.57
N ALA A 286 12.62 4.65 11.33
CA ALA A 286 11.91 3.80 10.38
C ALA A 286 12.84 3.21 9.31
N ASN A 287 12.38 2.15 8.68
CA ASN A 287 13.03 1.57 7.50
C ASN A 287 12.01 1.26 6.41
N TYR A 288 10.95 2.06 6.24
CA TYR A 288 9.89 1.68 5.31
C TYR A 288 10.38 1.70 3.86
N GLY A 289 10.08 0.61 3.16
CA GLY A 289 10.27 0.45 1.72
C GLY A 289 8.95 0.50 0.96
N THR A 290 7.82 0.18 1.61
CA THR A 290 6.51 0.09 0.96
C THR A 290 5.45 0.87 1.74
N LEU A 291 4.72 1.75 1.06
CA LEU A 291 3.54 2.42 1.57
C LEU A 291 2.30 1.70 1.01
N ILE A 292 1.51 1.05 1.86
CA ILE A 292 0.29 0.33 1.47
C ILE A 292 -0.92 1.18 1.82
N ILE A 293 -1.82 1.36 0.87
CA ILE A 293 -2.97 2.26 1.02
C ILE A 293 -4.26 1.55 0.64
N ALA A 294 -5.31 1.73 1.42
CA ALA A 294 -6.67 1.38 1.03
C ALA A 294 -7.68 2.29 1.74
N THR A 295 -8.58 2.91 0.97
CA THR A 295 -9.71 3.71 1.46
C THR A 295 -10.88 3.50 0.50
N ALA A 296 -12.08 3.53 1.05
CA ALA A 296 -13.36 3.78 0.37
C ALA A 296 -14.50 3.59 1.38
N GLY A 297 -14.31 2.82 2.45
CA GLY A 297 -15.37 2.46 3.40
C GLY A 297 -16.12 3.65 3.99
N HIS A 298 -15.40 4.74 4.29
CA HIS A 298 -16.01 5.96 4.83
C HIS A 298 -16.41 6.99 3.76
N TRP A 299 -16.22 6.70 2.47
CA TRP A 299 -16.70 7.53 1.37
C TRP A 299 -18.17 7.22 1.07
N THR A 300 -19.02 7.64 2.01
CA THR A 300 -20.46 7.36 2.02
C THR A 300 -21.26 8.66 1.94
N THR A 301 -22.52 8.57 1.56
CA THR A 301 -23.45 9.71 1.65
C THR A 301 -23.87 10.03 3.08
N THR A 302 -23.56 9.17 4.08
CA THR A 302 -23.78 9.49 5.50
C THR A 302 -22.70 10.45 6.02
N LEU A 303 -21.44 10.18 5.68
CA LEU A 303 -20.33 11.07 6.04
C LEU A 303 -20.33 12.30 5.14
N PHE A 304 -20.36 12.12 3.82
CA PHE A 304 -20.44 13.19 2.83
C PHE A 304 -21.89 13.66 2.65
N SER A 305 -22.54 14.00 3.76
CA SER A 305 -23.98 14.32 3.84
C SER A 305 -24.42 15.49 2.95
N GLY A 306 -23.50 16.37 2.53
CA GLY A 306 -23.82 17.41 1.54
C GLY A 306 -24.29 16.85 0.19
N TYR A 307 -23.91 15.61 -0.15
CA TYR A 307 -24.39 14.92 -1.35
C TYR A 307 -25.63 14.06 -1.12
N ARG A 308 -26.07 13.90 0.13
CA ARG A 308 -27.18 13.00 0.46
C ARG A 308 -28.50 13.54 -0.10
N ASP A 309 -29.16 12.71 -0.89
CA ASP A 309 -30.45 13.01 -1.51
C ASP A 309 -31.44 11.86 -1.27
N GLU A 310 -32.38 12.06 -0.35
CA GLU A 310 -33.41 11.07 -0.01
C GLU A 310 -34.33 10.74 -1.20
N SER A 311 -34.44 11.63 -2.19
CA SER A 311 -35.23 11.34 -3.40
C SER A 311 -34.54 10.34 -4.35
N LYS A 312 -33.26 10.05 -4.12
CA LYS A 312 -32.42 9.15 -4.91
C LYS A 312 -32.03 7.88 -4.15
N GLU A 313 -32.88 7.42 -3.24
CA GLU A 313 -32.66 6.20 -2.45
C GLU A 313 -32.26 4.98 -3.31
N SER A 314 -32.97 4.75 -4.43
CA SER A 314 -32.68 3.63 -5.35
C SER A 314 -31.33 3.74 -6.06
N GLU A 315 -30.74 4.95 -6.06
CA GLU A 315 -29.44 5.27 -6.67
C GLU A 315 -28.35 5.49 -5.60
N GLY A 316 -28.58 5.07 -4.35
CA GLY A 316 -27.60 5.23 -3.27
C GLY A 316 -27.55 6.63 -2.64
N TYR A 317 -28.69 7.33 -2.62
CA TYR A 317 -28.85 8.62 -1.96
C TYR A 317 -27.90 9.70 -2.48
N GLY A 318 -27.61 9.71 -3.80
CA GLY A 318 -26.70 10.69 -4.40
C GLY A 318 -25.21 10.31 -4.36
N ILE A 319 -24.88 9.04 -4.14
CA ILE A 319 -23.50 8.50 -4.08
C ILE A 319 -22.63 8.90 -5.27
N GLU A 320 -23.22 9.13 -6.43
CA GLU A 320 -22.52 9.61 -7.63
C GLU A 320 -21.67 10.85 -7.36
N GLY A 321 -22.19 11.82 -6.60
CA GLY A 321 -21.44 13.02 -6.25
C GLY A 321 -20.23 12.73 -5.38
N VAL A 322 -20.34 11.75 -4.48
CA VAL A 322 -19.23 11.30 -3.63
C VAL A 322 -18.16 10.61 -4.46
N ILE A 323 -18.54 9.74 -5.41
CA ILE A 323 -17.61 9.04 -6.31
C ILE A 323 -16.87 10.04 -7.20
N GLN A 324 -17.57 11.01 -7.79
CA GLN A 324 -16.94 12.05 -8.61
C GLN A 324 -15.95 12.90 -7.81
N PHE A 325 -16.29 13.25 -6.57
CA PHE A 325 -15.36 13.98 -5.71
C PHE A 325 -14.18 13.11 -5.28
N PHE A 326 -14.41 11.82 -5.00
CA PHE A 326 -13.35 10.84 -4.70
C PHE A 326 -12.32 10.77 -5.82
N GLU A 327 -12.76 10.68 -7.08
CA GLU A 327 -11.86 10.67 -8.24
C GLU A 327 -10.92 11.88 -8.25
N LYS A 328 -11.44 13.09 -7.97
CA LYS A 328 -10.63 14.31 -7.90
C LYS A 328 -9.69 14.31 -6.71
N ALA A 329 -10.17 13.88 -5.55
CA ALA A 329 -9.37 13.78 -4.35
C ALA A 329 -8.21 12.78 -4.50
N MET A 330 -8.44 11.64 -5.15
CA MET A 330 -7.41 10.62 -5.38
C MET A 330 -6.40 11.04 -6.45
N GLN A 331 -6.82 11.83 -7.45
CA GLN A 331 -5.89 12.46 -8.38
C GLN A 331 -4.96 13.44 -7.67
N GLY A 332 -5.51 14.36 -6.88
CA GLY A 332 -4.70 15.30 -6.08
C GLY A 332 -3.80 14.58 -5.08
N TRP A 333 -4.27 13.46 -4.53
CA TRP A 333 -3.52 12.66 -3.56
C TRP A 333 -2.27 12.08 -4.21
N ALA A 334 -2.43 11.46 -5.38
CA ALA A 334 -1.32 10.87 -6.11
C ALA A 334 -0.28 11.93 -6.49
N ASP A 335 -0.71 13.11 -6.96
CA ASP A 335 0.18 14.21 -7.32
C ASP A 335 1.00 14.70 -6.11
N VAL A 336 0.35 14.90 -4.96
CA VAL A 336 1.01 15.34 -3.73
C VAL A 336 1.98 14.29 -3.22
N VAL A 337 1.55 13.03 -3.09
CA VAL A 337 2.39 11.94 -2.59
C VAL A 337 3.57 11.71 -3.53
N GLN A 338 3.35 11.69 -4.84
CA GLN A 338 4.41 11.53 -5.83
C GLN A 338 5.47 12.62 -5.68
N LYS A 339 5.07 13.89 -5.63
CA LYS A 339 5.97 15.02 -5.45
C LYS A 339 6.79 14.91 -4.15
N MET A 340 6.15 14.52 -3.05
CA MET A 340 6.84 14.35 -1.77
C MET A 340 7.84 13.19 -1.80
N LEU A 341 7.50 12.07 -2.44
CA LEU A 341 8.39 10.93 -2.59
C LEU A 341 9.60 11.25 -3.49
N ASP A 342 9.39 12.02 -4.57
CA ASP A 342 10.48 12.46 -5.44
C ASP A 342 11.46 13.38 -4.70
N ALA A 343 10.94 14.30 -3.88
CA ALA A 343 11.77 15.13 -3.01
C ALA A 343 12.55 14.28 -1.98
N ALA A 344 11.86 13.38 -1.28
CA ALA A 344 12.47 12.53 -0.27
C ALA A 344 13.51 11.54 -0.84
N GLU A 345 13.36 11.11 -2.10
CA GLU A 345 14.35 10.24 -2.75
C GLU A 345 15.57 11.05 -3.26
N THR A 346 15.38 12.32 -3.62
CA THR A 346 16.47 13.24 -3.98
C THR A 346 17.33 13.59 -2.77
N GLU A 347 16.68 13.81 -1.62
CA GLU A 347 17.35 14.14 -0.35
C GLU A 347 17.94 12.92 0.35
N ARG A 348 17.60 11.71 -0.11
CA ARG A 348 18.07 10.45 0.47
C ARG A 348 19.59 10.36 0.29
N PRO A 349 20.39 10.44 1.37
CA PRO A 349 21.83 10.37 1.24
C PRO A 349 22.20 9.03 0.60
N LEU A 350 23.00 9.05 -0.46
CA LEU A 350 23.77 7.89 -0.89
C LEU A 350 24.60 7.47 0.34
N ALA A 351 24.18 6.41 1.03
CA ALA A 351 24.62 6.09 2.38
C ALA A 351 26.15 6.23 2.57
N LEU A 352 26.57 7.34 3.16
CA LEU A 352 27.78 7.45 3.95
C LEU A 352 27.32 7.25 5.39
N SER A 353 27.14 5.99 5.80
CA SER A 353 26.94 5.70 7.22
C SER A 353 28.25 6.00 7.94
N LYS A 354 28.19 6.87 8.95
CA LYS A 354 29.25 6.99 9.95
C LYS A 354 28.96 6.01 11.08
N ASP A 355 29.96 5.26 11.52
CA ASP A 355 29.83 4.44 12.73
C ASP A 355 29.81 5.33 13.99
N SER A 356 29.61 4.71 15.16
CA SER A 356 29.62 5.38 16.46
C SER A 356 30.94 6.07 16.82
N GLU A 357 32.00 5.83 16.03
CA GLU A 357 33.33 6.43 16.16
C GLU A 357 33.57 7.53 15.11
N GLY A 358 32.58 7.83 14.27
CA GLY A 358 32.65 8.88 13.25
C GLY A 358 33.32 8.46 11.94
N ASN A 359 33.68 7.19 11.76
CA ASN A 359 34.30 6.70 10.54
C ASN A 359 33.25 6.51 9.45
N THR A 360 33.45 7.15 8.30
CA THR A 360 32.63 6.95 7.11
C THR A 360 32.90 5.57 6.51
N TRP A 361 31.96 4.65 6.68
CA TRP A 361 31.97 3.38 5.96
C TRP A 361 31.21 3.55 4.64
N ARG A 362 31.91 3.35 3.52
CA ARG A 362 31.25 2.85 2.31
C ARG A 362 30.99 1.37 2.60
N GLY A 363 29.80 1.05 3.07
CA GLY A 363 29.39 -0.34 3.15
C GLY A 363 29.65 -1.00 1.79
N SER A 364 30.49 -2.04 1.77
CA SER A 364 30.69 -2.91 0.61
C SER A 364 29.45 -3.78 0.31
N GLY A 365 28.30 -3.45 0.92
CA GLY A 365 27.00 -3.95 0.54
C GLY A 365 26.68 -3.50 -0.87
N THR A 366 26.87 -4.41 -1.82
CA THR A 366 26.43 -4.33 -3.22
C THR A 366 24.92 -4.13 -3.39
N GLY A 367 24.14 -4.11 -2.30
CA GLY A 367 22.72 -3.84 -2.31
C GLY A 367 22.43 -2.34 -2.39
N ARG A 368 22.24 -1.82 -3.60
CA ARG A 368 21.55 -0.53 -3.80
C ARG A 368 20.22 -0.60 -3.05
N ARG A 369 20.03 0.25 -2.03
CA ARG A 369 18.80 0.28 -1.21
C ARG A 369 17.60 0.40 -2.15
N LYS A 370 16.61 -0.48 -1.99
CA LYS A 370 15.47 -0.52 -2.91
C LYS A 370 14.74 0.83 -2.90
N ARG A 371 14.27 1.23 -4.08
CA ARG A 371 13.45 2.42 -4.24
C ARG A 371 12.17 2.22 -3.43
N ARG A 372 11.71 3.27 -2.73
CA ARG A 372 10.41 3.23 -2.08
C ARG A 372 9.31 3.01 -3.11
N GLN A 373 8.32 2.21 -2.74
CA GLN A 373 7.15 1.93 -3.57
C GLN A 373 5.88 2.25 -2.81
N VAL A 374 4.85 2.64 -3.56
CA VAL A 374 3.49 2.76 -3.04
C VAL A 374 2.67 1.65 -3.67
N VAL A 375 1.88 0.97 -2.84
CA VAL A 375 0.93 -0.07 -3.22
C VAL A 375 -0.45 0.38 -2.82
N ILE A 376 -1.34 0.58 -3.80
CA ILE A 376 -2.76 0.73 -3.50
C ILE A 376 -3.37 -0.67 -3.52
N ARG A 377 -4.00 -1.05 -2.42
CA ARG A 377 -4.82 -2.25 -2.30
C ARG A 377 -6.25 -1.86 -2.57
N ALA A 378 -6.91 -2.56 -3.50
CA ALA A 378 -8.33 -2.38 -3.75
C ALA A 378 -9.13 -2.52 -2.45
N TYR A 379 -10.14 -1.68 -2.27
CA TYR A 379 -11.03 -1.75 -1.15
C TYR A 379 -11.96 -2.95 -1.28
N LEU A 380 -12.19 -3.63 -0.15
CA LEU A 380 -13.03 -4.82 -0.11
C LEU A 380 -14.50 -4.40 0.09
N THR A 381 -15.40 -4.99 -0.69
CA THR A 381 -16.83 -4.73 -0.51
C THR A 381 -17.39 -5.52 0.68
N GLY A 382 -18.39 -4.96 1.35
CA GLY A 382 -19.22 -5.68 2.31
C GLY A 382 -20.19 -6.63 1.61
N HIS A 383 -20.86 -7.49 2.39
CA HIS A 383 -21.85 -8.42 1.87
C HIS A 383 -23.09 -8.38 2.76
N GLU A 384 -24.27 -8.32 2.14
CA GLU A 384 -25.55 -8.45 2.82
C GLU A 384 -25.77 -9.92 3.23
N GLY A 385 -26.42 -10.15 4.38
CA GLY A 385 -26.67 -11.51 4.87
C GLY A 385 -25.40 -12.36 5.10
N CYS A 386 -24.23 -11.72 5.31
CA CYS A 386 -22.94 -12.41 5.34
C CYS A 386 -22.80 -13.49 6.44
N HIS A 387 -23.73 -13.53 7.40
CA HIS A 387 -23.77 -14.53 8.46
C HIS A 387 -24.43 -15.86 8.05
N GLU A 388 -25.10 -15.92 6.91
CA GLU A 388 -25.82 -17.13 6.45
C GLU A 388 -25.00 -17.96 5.44
N HIS A 389 -23.97 -17.36 4.85
CA HIS A 389 -23.12 -18.03 3.88
C HIS A 389 -21.86 -18.61 4.53
N ARG A 390 -21.48 -19.83 4.13
CA ARG A 390 -20.37 -20.60 4.72
C ARG A 390 -19.19 -20.82 3.78
N ASP A 391 -19.30 -20.35 2.54
CA ASP A 391 -18.31 -20.53 1.47
C ASP A 391 -17.95 -19.21 0.79
N PRO A 392 -16.90 -19.18 -0.04
CA PRO A 392 -16.69 -18.10 -0.98
C PRO A 392 -17.75 -18.13 -2.08
N TRP A 393 -18.27 -16.96 -2.42
CA TRP A 393 -19.14 -16.82 -3.57
C TRP A 393 -18.38 -17.06 -4.88
N LYS A 394 -19.00 -17.83 -5.79
CA LYS A 394 -18.51 -17.98 -7.16
C LYS A 394 -18.74 -16.75 -8.02
N GLU A 395 -19.73 -15.93 -7.68
CA GLU A 395 -20.12 -14.72 -8.43
C GLU A 395 -20.52 -13.62 -7.44
N ILE A 396 -20.35 -12.36 -7.84
CA ILE A 396 -20.76 -11.23 -7.00
C ILE A 396 -22.29 -11.26 -6.89
N GLN A 397 -22.79 -11.29 -5.66
CA GLN A 397 -24.23 -11.27 -5.43
C GLN A 397 -24.76 -9.83 -5.61
N PRO A 398 -25.95 -9.66 -6.21
CA PRO A 398 -26.57 -8.34 -6.31
C PRO A 398 -26.89 -7.82 -4.92
N PHE A 399 -26.68 -6.52 -4.72
CA PHE A 399 -27.06 -5.83 -3.48
C PHE A 399 -28.54 -5.45 -3.54
N GLU A 400 -29.27 -5.75 -2.46
CA GLU A 400 -30.66 -5.38 -2.25
C GLU A 400 -30.78 -3.96 -1.67
N TRP A 401 -29.85 -3.56 -0.80
CA TRP A 401 -29.90 -2.27 -0.13
C TRP A 401 -28.80 -1.31 -0.62
N SER A 402 -29.16 -0.03 -0.68
CA SER A 402 -28.27 1.06 -1.12
C SER A 402 -27.99 2.09 -0.02
N TRP A 403 -28.26 1.75 1.25
CA TRP A 403 -28.06 2.66 2.39
C TRP A 403 -26.58 2.93 2.70
N TYR A 404 -25.69 2.02 2.28
CA TYR A 404 -24.24 2.15 2.39
C TYR A 404 -23.57 2.07 1.01
N ASN A 405 -22.26 2.28 0.94
CA ASN A 405 -21.54 2.38 -0.33
C ASN A 405 -21.04 1.03 -0.89
N TRP A 406 -21.32 -0.11 -0.25
CA TRP A 406 -20.77 -1.43 -0.63
C TRP A 406 -21.01 -1.79 -2.10
N ARG A 407 -22.21 -1.52 -2.61
CA ARG A 407 -22.57 -1.75 -4.02
C ARG A 407 -21.69 -0.99 -5.02
N TYR A 408 -21.04 0.09 -4.60
CA TYR A 408 -20.32 1.01 -5.47
C TYR A 408 -18.79 0.96 -5.29
N ILE A 409 -18.28 0.03 -4.46
CA ILE A 409 -16.84 -0.09 -4.15
C ILE A 409 -15.99 -0.36 -5.40
N ASP A 410 -16.53 -1.04 -6.39
CA ASP A 410 -15.91 -1.24 -7.70
C ASP A 410 -15.57 0.10 -8.38
N ARG A 411 -16.47 1.09 -8.32
CA ARG A 411 -16.25 2.42 -8.89
C ARG A 411 -15.18 3.22 -8.15
N PHE A 412 -15.12 3.10 -6.82
CA PHE A 412 -14.01 3.68 -6.04
C PHE A 412 -12.67 3.02 -6.40
N ASN A 413 -12.66 1.70 -6.60
CA ASN A 413 -11.46 1.00 -7.03
C ASN A 413 -11.06 1.38 -8.47
N GLU A 414 -12.01 1.54 -9.38
CA GLU A 414 -11.79 2.04 -10.75
C GLU A 414 -11.16 3.44 -10.75
N ALA A 415 -11.63 4.34 -9.89
CA ALA A 415 -11.03 5.66 -9.73
C ALA A 415 -9.52 5.57 -9.39
N PHE A 416 -9.13 4.69 -8.47
CA PHE A 416 -7.70 4.45 -8.18
C PHE A 416 -6.96 3.82 -9.37
N GLN A 417 -7.56 2.85 -10.07
CA GLN A 417 -6.97 2.25 -11.27
C GLN A 417 -6.64 3.34 -12.29
N ASN A 418 -7.56 4.28 -12.51
CA ASN A 418 -7.38 5.38 -13.45
C ASN A 418 -6.28 6.36 -13.01
N VAL A 419 -6.12 6.59 -11.71
CA VAL A 419 -5.05 7.45 -11.16
C VAL A 419 -3.66 6.87 -11.45
N VAL A 420 -3.48 5.56 -11.28
CA VAL A 420 -2.16 4.93 -11.40
C VAL A 420 -1.79 4.46 -12.80
N SER A 421 -2.79 4.32 -13.68
CA SER A 421 -2.57 3.89 -15.07
C SER A 421 -1.93 5.00 -15.91
N LYS A 422 -1.78 6.20 -15.35
CA LYS A 422 -1.11 7.34 -15.99
C LYS A 422 0.41 7.11 -16.05
N PRO A 423 1.06 7.39 -17.20
CA PRO A 423 2.51 7.28 -17.30
C PRO A 423 3.20 8.28 -16.36
N ASN A 424 4.29 7.83 -15.71
CA ASN A 424 5.16 8.54 -14.75
C ASN A 424 4.82 8.44 -13.26
N THR A 425 3.87 7.61 -12.84
CA THR A 425 3.59 7.42 -11.41
C THR A 425 4.49 6.32 -10.83
N LEU A 426 5.21 6.59 -9.73
CA LEU A 426 5.96 5.59 -8.93
C LEU A 426 5.07 4.71 -8.06
N ILE A 427 3.78 4.95 -8.14
CA ILE A 427 2.74 4.23 -7.45
C ILE A 427 2.40 3.02 -8.30
N SER A 428 2.69 1.84 -7.77
CA SER A 428 2.26 0.57 -8.35
C SER A 428 0.94 0.18 -7.70
N ILE A 429 -0.07 -0.23 -8.46
CA ILE A 429 -1.24 -0.87 -7.85
C ILE A 429 -1.07 -2.37 -7.91
N THR A 430 -1.36 -3.02 -6.78
CA THR A 430 -1.66 -4.46 -6.79
C THR A 430 -3.18 -4.58 -6.77
N TYR A 431 -3.76 -4.59 -7.96
CA TYR A 431 -5.19 -4.68 -8.17
C TYR A 431 -5.60 -6.15 -8.18
N PRO A 432 -6.74 -6.49 -7.56
CA PRO A 432 -7.52 -7.60 -8.05
C PRO A 432 -8.80 -7.21 -8.80
N LEU A 433 -8.72 -7.17 -10.14
CA LEU A 433 -9.83 -6.79 -11.00
C LEU A 433 -10.48 -8.11 -11.31
N ARG A 434 -11.62 -8.36 -10.69
CA ARG A 434 -12.52 -9.37 -11.19
C ARG A 434 -13.25 -8.74 -12.37
N ASP A 435 -12.93 -9.20 -13.58
CA ASP A 435 -13.75 -8.88 -14.75
C ASP A 435 -15.20 -9.28 -14.45
N GLN A 436 -16.10 -8.31 -14.48
CA GLN A 436 -17.55 -8.52 -14.34
C GLN A 436 -18.21 -8.95 -15.67
N HIS A 437 -17.47 -9.62 -16.54
CA HIS A 437 -18.00 -10.19 -17.77
C HIS A 437 -17.88 -11.71 -17.74
N GLY A 438 -18.83 -12.32 -17.02
CA GLY A 438 -19.36 -13.65 -17.29
C GLY A 438 -20.79 -13.50 -17.78
#